data_AF-A0A352Q791-F1
#
_entry.id   AF-A0A352Q791-F1
#
_cell.length_a   1.000
_cell.length_b   1.000
_cell.length_c   1.000
_cell.angle_alpha   90.00
_cell.angle_beta   90.00
_cell.angle_gamma   90.00
#
_symmetry.space_group_name_H-M   'P 1'
#
loop_
_entity.id
_entity.type
_entity.pdbx_description
1 polymer ?
#
loop_
_entity_poly.entity_id
_entity_poly.type
_entity_poly.pdbx_seq_one_letter_code
_entity_poly.pdbx_strand_id
1 'polypeptide(L)'
;MKHILLPPIPPLILLIGLGLGLVQSLAACSKGPEGGAGNPAVAENATQPGARALPPTVNTATAATGHLPEGSVRLQRVQIMDRQGFDKPMVATTVLVPVGWQTQGGVVWGHQPQCSSSGYTMDFQAYSRDGLFGVHVFPGEQWQWSNQAGTPSTAGCPTLQITSIRQYLEAMTARARPGAQILDFRARPDIAQPLKQLEQYTPMPLGDMRTWVEAAEVLIGYQHEGRAMRETVAAAAVFSLMRMQGMAGMPSSEFLTGVTLPGFAMRAPDGELDFRLAELIRRSGQPNPQWQARIAQHNKQEKKKK
;
A
#
# COMPACT_ATOMS: atom_id res chain seq x y z
N MET A 1 -3.29 -7.00 38.45
CA MET A 1 -3.81 -6.69 37.10
C MET A 1 -3.19 -5.37 36.65
N LYS A 2 -2.21 -5.40 35.75
CA LYS A 2 -1.62 -4.20 35.15
C LYS A 2 -1.94 -4.25 33.66
N HIS A 3 -2.83 -3.37 33.22
CA HIS A 3 -3.15 -3.17 31.81
C HIS A 3 -1.96 -2.49 31.14
N ILE A 4 -1.34 -3.17 30.18
CA ILE A 4 -0.36 -2.57 29.28
C ILE A 4 -1.14 -1.91 28.16
N LEU A 5 -1.23 -0.58 28.23
CA LEU A 5 -1.78 0.27 27.18
C LEU A 5 -0.73 0.40 26.08
N LEU A 6 -0.95 -0.25 24.93
CA LEU A 6 -0.15 0.01 23.72
C LEU A 6 -0.51 1.41 23.18
N PRO A 7 0.48 2.25 22.81
CA PRO A 7 0.19 3.54 22.22
C PRO A 7 -0.46 3.38 20.83
N PRO A 8 -1.31 4.32 20.41
CA PRO A 8 -1.91 4.31 19.08
C PRO A 8 -0.83 4.48 18.01
N ILE A 9 -0.68 3.48 17.14
CA ILE A 9 0.17 3.56 15.96
C ILE A 9 -0.53 4.50 14.95
N PRO A 10 0.10 5.61 14.52
CA PRO A 10 -0.50 6.50 13.53
C PRO A 10 -0.62 5.77 12.18
N PRO A 11 -1.75 5.88 11.45
CA PRO A 11 -1.85 5.36 10.10
C PRO A 11 -0.96 6.20 9.19
N LEU A 12 0.16 5.62 8.76
CA LEU A 12 1.05 6.25 7.80
C LEU A 12 0.43 6.08 6.41
N ILE A 13 -0.18 7.17 5.95
CA ILE A 13 -0.84 7.30 4.66
C ILE A 13 0.23 7.09 3.59
N LEU A 14 0.12 5.98 2.85
CA LEU A 14 0.85 5.84 1.60
C LEU A 14 0.37 7.00 0.72
N LEU A 15 1.25 7.95 0.41
CA LEU A 15 0.99 8.97 -0.60
C LEU A 15 0.80 8.25 -1.94
N ILE A 16 -0.44 7.83 -2.21
CA ILE A 16 -0.85 7.43 -3.54
C ILE A 16 -0.64 8.69 -4.38
N GLY A 17 0.33 8.63 -5.28
CA GLY A 17 0.45 9.58 -6.37
C GLY A 17 -0.73 9.39 -7.30
N LEU A 18 -1.94 9.76 -6.87
CA LEU A 18 -3.09 9.93 -7.73
C LEU A 18 -2.68 11.00 -8.74
N GLY A 19 -2.27 10.54 -9.92
CA GLY A 19 -2.15 11.37 -11.11
C GLY A 19 -3.54 11.72 -11.61
N LEU A 20 -4.28 12.51 -10.82
CA LEU A 20 -5.32 13.36 -11.41
C LEU A 20 -4.58 14.46 -12.16
N GLY A 21 -4.50 14.32 -13.48
CA GLY A 21 -4.10 15.40 -14.37
C GLY A 21 -5.13 16.52 -14.24
N LEU A 22 -4.84 17.48 -13.37
CA LEU A 22 -5.60 18.72 -13.30
C LEU A 22 -5.03 19.65 -14.37
N VAL A 23 -5.77 19.85 -15.45
CA VAL A 23 -5.54 20.98 -16.37
C VAL A 23 -5.87 22.25 -15.59
N GLN A 24 -4.86 22.94 -15.07
CA GLN A 24 -5.01 24.29 -14.52
C GLN A 24 -4.53 25.30 -15.56
N SER A 25 -5.49 26.00 -16.17
CA SER A 25 -5.22 27.21 -16.95
C SER A 25 -4.87 28.38 -16.03
N LEU A 26 -3.88 29.14 -16.51
CA LEU A 26 -3.27 30.35 -15.96
C LEU A 26 -4.27 31.44 -15.53
N ALA A 27 -4.00 32.06 -14.39
CA ALA A 27 -4.23 33.48 -14.17
C ALA A 27 -3.05 34.06 -13.36
N ALA A 28 -2.22 34.84 -14.04
CA ALA A 28 -1.14 35.60 -13.46
C ALA A 28 -1.67 36.82 -12.72
N CYS A 29 -1.07 37.15 -11.57
CA CYS A 29 -0.88 38.54 -11.15
C CYS A 29 0.37 38.64 -10.27
N SER A 30 1.30 39.47 -10.74
CA SER A 30 2.60 39.84 -10.19
C SER A 30 2.50 40.82 -9.02
N LYS A 31 3.44 40.75 -8.06
CA LYS A 31 4.35 41.85 -7.62
C LYS A 31 5.10 41.45 -6.32
N GLY A 32 6.44 41.49 -6.34
CA GLY A 32 7.29 41.55 -5.12
C GLY A 32 7.57 43.01 -4.73
N PRO A 33 8.72 43.37 -4.09
CA PRO A 33 9.73 42.57 -3.37
C PRO A 33 10.23 43.25 -2.04
N GLU A 34 11.42 42.84 -1.55
CA GLU A 34 12.34 43.47 -0.56
C GLU A 34 12.12 43.15 0.94
N GLY A 35 13.12 42.92 1.80
CA GLY A 35 14.60 43.00 1.73
C GLY A 35 15.21 42.23 2.93
N GLY A 36 16.45 41.72 2.85
CA GLY A 36 17.64 42.38 3.44
C GLY A 36 18.02 41.71 4.78
N ALA A 37 18.99 40.79 4.82
CA ALA A 37 20.41 41.03 5.08
C ALA A 37 20.80 40.90 6.57
N GLY A 38 21.91 40.20 6.83
CA GLY A 38 22.71 40.38 8.06
C GLY A 38 22.97 39.14 8.90
N ASN A 39 24.05 38.41 8.57
CA ASN A 39 24.86 37.71 9.57
C ASN A 39 26.05 38.64 9.89
N PRO A 40 26.59 38.62 11.12
CA PRO A 40 27.87 37.94 11.24
C PRO A 40 28.04 37.16 12.55
N ALA A 41 28.97 36.21 12.46
CA ALA A 41 29.49 35.41 13.55
C ALA A 41 30.23 36.24 14.60
N VAL A 42 30.12 35.85 15.87
CA VAL A 42 31.16 36.04 16.89
C VAL A 42 31.27 34.73 17.67
N ALA A 43 32.48 34.17 17.64
CA ALA A 43 32.89 33.06 18.48
C ALA A 43 33.26 33.59 19.86
N GLU A 44 32.76 32.96 20.93
CA GLU A 44 33.39 33.11 22.24
C GLU A 44 33.32 31.81 23.03
N ASN A 45 34.51 31.44 23.51
CA ASN A 45 34.85 30.23 24.24
C ASN A 45 34.23 30.28 25.64
N ALA A 46 33.37 29.33 25.98
CA ALA A 46 32.94 29.11 27.36
C ALA A 46 33.14 27.64 27.76
N THR A 47 34.18 27.45 28.57
CA THR A 47 34.61 26.23 29.23
C THR A 47 33.47 25.51 29.96
N GLN A 48 33.22 24.25 29.58
CA GLN A 48 32.26 23.35 30.24
C GLN A 48 32.82 22.79 31.56
N PRO A 49 32.06 22.77 32.67
CA PRO A 49 32.37 21.94 33.83
C PRO A 49 31.82 20.51 33.65
N GLY A 50 32.74 19.54 33.64
CA GLY A 50 32.58 18.15 34.10
C GLY A 50 31.26 17.41 33.85
N ALA A 51 31.09 16.82 32.67
CA ALA A 51 30.09 15.77 32.45
C ALA A 51 30.60 14.43 33.02
N ARG A 52 29.96 13.98 34.10
CA ARG A 52 30.14 12.65 34.70
C ARG A 52 29.76 11.60 33.65
N ALA A 53 30.71 10.76 33.24
CA ALA A 53 30.46 9.70 32.28
C ALA A 53 29.41 8.71 32.83
N LEU A 54 28.31 8.55 32.10
CA LEU A 54 27.37 7.45 32.31
C LEU A 54 28.04 6.14 31.83
N PRO A 55 27.94 5.04 32.58
CA PRO A 55 28.48 3.76 32.13
C PRO A 55 27.74 3.29 30.87
N PRO A 56 28.42 2.60 29.94
CA PRO A 56 27.78 2.06 28.75
C PRO A 56 26.82 0.95 29.17
N THR A 57 25.51 1.21 29.12
CA THR A 57 24.50 0.16 29.18
C THR A 57 24.60 -0.64 27.88
N VAL A 58 25.41 -1.68 27.90
CA VAL A 58 25.31 -2.76 26.92
C VAL A 58 23.94 -3.39 27.13
N ASN A 59 22.96 -2.99 26.32
CA ASN A 59 21.70 -3.72 26.20
C ASN A 59 22.00 -5.04 25.48
N THR A 60 22.57 -6.00 26.21
CA THR A 60 22.48 -7.42 25.85
C THR A 60 21.01 -7.78 25.99
N ALA A 61 20.29 -7.77 24.87
CA ALA A 61 18.99 -8.40 24.78
C ALA A 61 19.20 -9.90 25.03
N THR A 62 19.10 -10.32 26.29
CA THR A 62 19.08 -11.72 26.68
C THR A 62 17.94 -12.38 25.92
N ALA A 63 18.26 -13.28 25.00
CA ALA A 63 17.26 -14.11 24.33
C ALA A 63 16.50 -14.87 25.43
N ALA A 64 15.22 -14.52 25.63
CA ALA A 64 14.39 -15.19 26.60
C ALA A 64 14.28 -16.67 26.22
N THR A 65 14.97 -17.54 26.95
CA THR A 65 14.96 -19.01 26.80
C THR A 65 13.73 -19.66 27.45
N GLY A 66 12.67 -18.88 27.72
CA GLY A 66 11.42 -19.41 28.25
C GLY A 66 10.69 -20.29 27.23
N HIS A 67 10.12 -21.40 27.71
CA HIS A 67 9.13 -22.16 26.96
C HIS A 67 7.94 -21.24 26.69
N LEU A 68 7.61 -21.03 25.41
CA LEU A 68 6.47 -20.21 25.06
C LEU A 68 5.19 -21.00 25.37
N PRO A 69 4.09 -20.34 25.79
CA PRO A 69 2.79 -21.00 25.91
C PRO A 69 2.38 -21.70 24.62
N GLU A 70 1.59 -22.76 24.72
CA GLU A 70 1.00 -23.43 23.58
C GLU A 70 0.22 -22.44 22.70
N GLY A 71 0.33 -22.58 21.38
CA GLY A 71 -0.25 -21.64 20.41
C GLY A 71 0.54 -20.34 20.21
N SER A 72 1.69 -20.18 20.87
CA SER A 72 2.57 -19.03 20.61
C SER A 72 3.34 -19.17 19.30
N VAL A 73 3.38 -18.10 18.50
CA VAL A 73 4.16 -18.03 17.27
C VAL A 73 5.41 -17.17 17.50
N ARG A 74 6.59 -17.70 17.16
CA ARG A 74 7.83 -16.92 17.13
C ARG A 74 7.93 -16.19 15.79
N LEU A 75 8.11 -14.87 15.86
CA LEU A 75 8.22 -14.02 14.70
C LEU A 75 9.62 -13.38 14.63
N GLN A 76 10.07 -13.14 13.41
CA GLN A 76 11.28 -12.40 13.09
C GLN A 76 10.93 -11.19 12.23
N ARG A 77 11.67 -10.09 12.43
CA ARG A 77 11.57 -8.92 11.56
C ARG A 77 12.36 -9.16 10.29
N VAL A 78 11.72 -8.96 9.14
CA VAL A 78 12.32 -9.04 7.81
C VAL A 78 12.19 -7.70 7.09
N GLN A 79 13.14 -7.44 6.19
CA GLN A 79 13.21 -6.20 5.41
C GLN A 79 12.71 -6.47 4.00
N ILE A 80 11.73 -5.71 3.54
CA ILE A 80 11.36 -5.63 2.13
C ILE A 80 12.24 -4.57 1.50
N MET A 81 13.12 -5.01 0.60
CA MET A 81 14.15 -4.17 -0.01
C MET A 81 13.67 -3.55 -1.31
N ASP A 82 14.01 -2.28 -1.51
CA ASP A 82 14.12 -1.65 -2.82
C ASP A 82 15.58 -1.76 -3.28
N ARG A 83 15.81 -2.59 -4.27
CA ARG A 83 17.18 -2.89 -4.75
C ARG A 83 17.58 -2.05 -5.95
N GLN A 84 16.63 -1.40 -6.63
CA GLN A 84 16.84 -0.84 -7.96
C GLN A 84 16.39 0.62 -8.10
N GLY A 85 15.56 1.12 -7.18
CA GLY A 85 14.91 2.43 -7.32
C GLY A 85 15.81 3.64 -7.10
N PHE A 86 16.97 3.44 -6.47
CA PHE A 86 17.83 4.52 -6.03
C PHE A 86 19.31 4.16 -6.15
N ASP A 87 20.17 5.15 -5.90
CA ASP A 87 21.63 5.06 -5.96
C ASP A 87 22.24 3.90 -5.13
N LYS A 88 21.49 3.39 -4.15
CA LYS A 88 21.86 2.21 -3.36
C LYS A 88 20.61 1.45 -2.89
N PRO A 89 20.71 0.14 -2.61
CA PRO A 89 19.63 -0.62 -2.00
C PRO A 89 19.17 0.01 -0.69
N MET A 90 17.86 0.06 -0.47
CA MET A 90 17.24 0.69 0.69
C MET A 90 16.06 -0.15 1.18
N VAL A 91 15.89 -0.20 2.50
CA VAL A 91 14.72 -0.85 3.11
C VAL A 91 13.49 0.00 2.80
N ALA A 92 12.49 -0.57 2.11
CA ALA A 92 11.23 0.11 1.83
C ALA A 92 10.25 0.00 3.01
N THR A 93 10.16 -1.20 3.58
CA THR A 93 9.34 -1.49 4.75
C THR A 93 9.91 -2.68 5.51
N THR A 94 9.52 -2.84 6.77
CA THR A 94 9.79 -4.05 7.54
C THR A 94 8.49 -4.72 7.94
N VAL A 95 8.52 -6.04 8.08
CA VAL A 95 7.35 -6.86 8.43
C VAL A 95 7.80 -7.98 9.36
N LEU A 96 6.91 -8.48 10.21
CA LEU A 96 7.12 -9.68 11.01
C LEU A 96 6.63 -10.90 10.24
N VAL A 97 7.46 -11.95 10.14
CA VAL A 97 7.08 -13.26 9.61
C VAL A 97 7.49 -14.36 10.59
N PRO A 98 6.90 -15.56 10.53
CA PRO A 98 7.33 -16.66 11.38
C PRO A 98 8.81 -17.00 11.20
N VAL A 99 9.46 -17.37 12.31
CA VAL A 99 10.85 -17.81 12.30
C VAL A 99 11.01 -19.05 11.41
N GLY A 100 12.06 -19.08 10.59
CA GLY A 100 12.35 -20.18 9.69
C GLY A 100 11.63 -20.13 8.34
N TRP A 101 10.74 -19.15 8.13
CA TRP A 101 10.19 -18.88 6.82
C TRP A 101 11.23 -18.24 5.90
N GLN A 102 11.18 -18.62 4.63
CA GLN A 102 11.97 -18.01 3.56
C GLN A 102 11.22 -16.80 3.02
N THR A 103 11.95 -15.81 2.51
CA THR A 103 11.38 -14.57 1.97
C THR A 103 11.93 -14.27 0.59
N GLN A 104 11.10 -13.78 -0.31
CA GLN A 104 11.48 -13.35 -1.65
C GLN A 104 10.72 -12.11 -2.10
N GLY A 105 11.20 -11.45 -3.16
CA GLY A 105 10.60 -10.24 -3.70
C GLY A 105 11.13 -8.95 -3.06
N GLY A 106 10.35 -7.88 -3.15
CA GLY A 106 10.76 -6.52 -2.78
C GLY A 106 9.91 -5.45 -3.45
N VAL A 107 10.49 -4.26 -3.57
CA VAL A 107 9.99 -3.23 -4.49
C VAL A 107 10.46 -3.56 -5.90
N VAL A 108 9.52 -3.54 -6.85
CA VAL A 108 9.75 -3.85 -8.26
C VAL A 108 9.43 -2.61 -9.10
N TRP A 109 10.38 -2.19 -9.93
CA TRP A 109 10.25 -1.02 -10.81
C TRP A 109 9.92 -1.45 -12.24
N GLY A 110 9.15 -0.64 -12.96
CA GLY A 110 8.95 -0.82 -14.41
C GLY A 110 8.13 -2.04 -14.84
N HIS A 111 7.45 -2.74 -13.93
CA HIS A 111 6.67 -3.95 -14.27
C HIS A 111 5.30 -3.65 -14.92
N GLN A 112 4.82 -2.40 -14.85
CA GLN A 112 3.62 -1.87 -15.51
C GLN A 112 3.82 -0.38 -15.88
N PRO A 113 4.80 -0.04 -16.72
CA PRO A 113 5.21 1.36 -16.90
C PRO A 113 4.08 2.21 -17.51
N GLN A 114 3.18 1.60 -18.29
CA GLN A 114 2.08 2.33 -18.91
C GLN A 114 0.84 2.53 -18.02
N CYS A 115 0.57 1.66 -17.03
CA CYS A 115 -0.62 1.78 -16.16
C CYS A 115 -0.31 2.02 -14.67
N SER A 116 0.93 1.91 -14.23
CA SER A 116 1.30 2.24 -12.85
C SER A 116 1.57 3.73 -12.71
N SER A 117 0.74 4.44 -11.94
CA SER A 117 0.95 5.86 -11.61
C SER A 117 2.24 6.12 -10.79
N SER A 118 2.75 5.11 -10.09
CA SER A 118 3.94 5.19 -9.24
C SER A 118 5.23 4.72 -9.92
N GLY A 119 5.16 3.98 -11.04
CA GLY A 119 6.33 3.40 -11.71
C GLY A 119 7.00 2.23 -10.97
N TYR A 120 6.50 1.91 -9.77
CA TYR A 120 6.92 0.78 -8.94
C TYR A 120 5.72 0.10 -8.28
N THR A 121 5.93 -1.13 -7.83
CA THR A 121 4.98 -1.90 -7.02
C THR A 121 5.70 -2.68 -5.92
N MET A 122 4.95 -3.24 -4.97
CA MET A 122 5.45 -4.15 -3.95
C MET A 122 4.97 -5.56 -4.27
N ASP A 123 5.91 -6.48 -4.44
CA ASP A 123 5.63 -7.92 -4.57
C ASP A 123 6.58 -8.65 -3.62
N PHE A 124 6.04 -9.11 -2.49
CA PHE A 124 6.81 -9.76 -1.44
C PHE A 124 6.10 -11.00 -0.95
N GLN A 125 6.85 -12.09 -0.85
CA GLN A 125 6.33 -13.35 -0.35
C GLN A 125 7.21 -13.87 0.77
N ALA A 126 6.57 -14.51 1.76
CA ALA A 126 7.26 -15.33 2.74
C ALA A 126 6.54 -16.66 2.92
N TYR A 127 7.26 -17.76 3.04
CA TYR A 127 6.69 -19.10 3.05
C TYR A 127 7.44 -20.05 3.99
N SER A 128 6.72 -21.02 4.55
CA SER A 128 7.31 -22.11 5.33
C SER A 128 8.24 -22.95 4.47
N ARG A 129 9.14 -23.71 5.11
CA ARG A 129 10.13 -24.55 4.40
C ARG A 129 9.50 -25.56 3.43
N ASP A 130 8.31 -26.05 3.76
CA ASP A 130 7.52 -26.98 2.94
C ASP A 130 6.60 -26.27 1.92
N GLY A 131 6.57 -24.93 1.91
CA GLY A 131 5.77 -24.12 0.99
C GLY A 131 4.26 -24.10 1.25
N LEU A 132 3.76 -24.86 2.23
CA LEU A 132 2.32 -24.99 2.50
C LEU A 132 1.73 -23.74 3.14
N PHE A 133 2.49 -23.08 4.01
CA PHE A 133 2.12 -21.81 4.58
C PHE A 133 2.80 -20.69 3.83
N GLY A 134 2.08 -19.60 3.61
CA GLY A 134 2.69 -18.43 3.00
C GLY A 134 1.88 -17.18 3.19
N VAL A 135 2.59 -16.05 3.13
CA VAL A 135 2.01 -14.71 3.00
C VAL A 135 2.49 -14.07 1.71
N HIS A 136 1.62 -13.29 1.10
CA HIS A 136 1.93 -12.53 -0.11
C HIS A 136 1.41 -11.10 0.07
N VAL A 137 2.33 -10.14 0.05
CA VAL A 137 1.99 -8.75 -0.23
C VAL A 137 2.05 -8.60 -1.74
N PHE A 138 0.88 -8.58 -2.38
CA PHE A 138 0.78 -8.58 -3.84
C PHE A 138 0.67 -7.16 -4.40
N PRO A 139 1.12 -6.95 -5.65
CA PRO A 139 1.06 -5.67 -6.33
C PRO A 139 -0.32 -5.00 -6.28
N GLY A 140 -0.31 -3.68 -6.11
CA GLY A 140 -1.47 -2.86 -6.45
C GLY A 140 -1.69 -2.87 -7.97
N GLU A 141 -2.94 -2.80 -8.39
CA GLU A 141 -3.37 -2.84 -9.77
C GLU A 141 -4.16 -1.57 -10.11
N GLN A 142 -4.09 -1.15 -11.37
CA GLN A 142 -4.87 -0.04 -11.89
C GLN A 142 -5.64 -0.49 -13.14
N TRP A 143 -6.86 -0.01 -13.28
CA TRP A 143 -7.72 -0.26 -14.43
C TRP A 143 -8.63 0.94 -14.69
N GLN A 144 -9.30 0.89 -15.83
CA GLN A 144 -10.28 1.90 -16.22
C GLN A 144 -11.48 1.27 -16.91
N TRP A 145 -12.55 2.04 -17.04
CA TRP A 145 -13.70 1.66 -17.85
C TRP A 145 -14.44 2.91 -18.34
N SER A 146 -15.07 2.82 -19.51
CA SER A 146 -15.98 3.84 -20.02
C SER A 146 -17.17 3.20 -20.70
N ASN A 147 -18.32 3.88 -20.63
CA ASN A 147 -19.53 3.51 -21.36
C ASN A 147 -19.53 4.01 -22.83
N GLN A 148 -18.51 4.78 -23.25
CA GLN A 148 -18.38 5.23 -24.63
C GLN A 148 -17.50 4.28 -25.45
N ALA A 149 -17.91 4.03 -26.70
CA ALA A 149 -17.09 3.28 -27.66
C ALA A 149 -15.93 4.16 -28.12
N GLY A 150 -14.70 3.83 -27.73
CA GLY A 150 -13.51 4.58 -28.15
C GLY A 150 -12.43 4.65 -27.07
N THR A 151 -11.31 5.27 -27.45
CA THR A 151 -9.97 5.25 -26.84
C THR A 151 -9.89 5.12 -25.30
N PRO A 152 -9.02 4.23 -24.77
CA PRO A 152 -8.55 4.22 -23.39
C PRO A 152 -8.35 5.64 -22.82
N SER A 153 -9.01 5.99 -21.72
CA SER A 153 -8.83 7.30 -21.07
C SER A 153 -7.41 7.48 -20.51
N THR A 154 -6.77 6.37 -20.14
CA THR A 154 -5.37 6.26 -19.74
C THR A 154 -4.69 5.22 -20.62
N ALA A 155 -3.68 5.65 -21.38
CA ALA A 155 -2.91 4.77 -22.24
C ALA A 155 -2.29 3.64 -21.42
N GLY A 156 -2.44 2.39 -21.88
CA GLY A 156 -1.79 1.24 -21.25
C GLY A 156 -2.49 0.62 -20.06
N CYS A 157 -3.59 1.21 -19.58
CA CYS A 157 -4.42 0.59 -18.55
C CYS A 157 -5.43 -0.39 -19.14
N PRO A 158 -5.63 -1.57 -18.51
CA PRO A 158 -6.64 -2.52 -18.95
C PRO A 158 -8.03 -1.91 -18.76
N THR A 159 -8.92 -2.18 -19.73
CA THR A 159 -10.31 -1.78 -19.66
C THR A 159 -11.12 -2.89 -18.97
N LEU A 160 -11.48 -2.69 -17.70
CA LEU A 160 -12.20 -3.66 -16.87
C LEU A 160 -13.42 -3.00 -16.23
N GLN A 161 -14.61 -3.55 -16.44
CA GLN A 161 -15.84 -3.08 -15.81
C GLN A 161 -15.95 -3.58 -14.36
N ILE A 162 -14.97 -3.21 -13.53
CA ILE A 162 -14.92 -3.52 -12.10
C ILE A 162 -15.19 -2.24 -11.33
N THR A 163 -16.36 -2.16 -10.70
CA THR A 163 -16.88 -0.96 -10.02
C THR A 163 -16.97 -1.11 -8.50
N SER A 164 -16.52 -2.24 -7.95
CA SER A 164 -16.50 -2.51 -6.52
C SER A 164 -15.33 -3.41 -6.13
N ILE A 165 -14.95 -3.38 -4.84
CA ILE A 165 -13.89 -4.24 -4.31
C ILE A 165 -14.25 -5.72 -4.37
N ARG A 166 -15.56 -6.04 -4.31
CA ARG A 166 -16.06 -7.41 -4.47
C ARG A 166 -15.74 -7.96 -5.86
N GLN A 167 -16.14 -7.23 -6.90
CA GLN A 167 -15.85 -7.61 -8.29
C GLN A 167 -14.35 -7.72 -8.54
N TYR A 168 -13.55 -6.83 -7.93
CA TYR A 168 -12.09 -6.91 -7.99
C TYR A 168 -11.55 -8.21 -7.39
N LEU A 169 -11.95 -8.54 -6.16
CA LEU A 169 -11.48 -9.75 -5.47
C LEU A 169 -11.95 -11.03 -6.18
N GLU A 170 -13.15 -11.03 -6.76
CA GLU A 170 -13.66 -12.12 -7.60
C GLU A 170 -12.81 -12.32 -8.86
N ALA A 171 -12.57 -11.23 -9.62
CA ALA A 171 -11.76 -11.28 -10.84
C ALA A 171 -10.29 -11.63 -10.55
N MET A 172 -9.73 -11.10 -9.47
CA MET A 172 -8.37 -11.39 -9.04
C MET A 172 -8.24 -12.85 -8.60
N THR A 173 -9.19 -13.38 -7.81
CA THR A 173 -9.21 -14.79 -7.41
C THR A 173 -9.26 -15.70 -8.63
N ALA A 174 -10.17 -15.46 -9.57
CA ALA A 174 -10.29 -16.26 -10.78
C ALA A 174 -9.01 -16.26 -11.62
N ARG A 175 -8.30 -15.12 -11.68
CA ARG A 175 -7.04 -14.98 -12.42
C ARG A 175 -5.85 -15.62 -11.69
N ALA A 176 -5.70 -15.35 -10.39
CA ALA A 176 -4.52 -15.71 -9.61
C ALA A 176 -4.57 -17.14 -9.04
N ARG A 177 -5.79 -17.69 -8.89
CA ARG A 177 -6.06 -19.04 -8.37
C ARG A 177 -7.14 -19.73 -9.21
N PRO A 178 -6.83 -20.14 -10.46
CA PRO A 178 -7.80 -20.86 -11.29
C PRO A 178 -8.39 -22.07 -10.56
N GLY A 179 -9.72 -22.19 -10.55
CA GLY A 179 -10.44 -23.25 -9.85
C GLY A 179 -10.67 -23.01 -8.36
N ALA A 180 -10.22 -21.89 -7.80
CA ALA A 180 -10.57 -21.51 -6.43
C ALA A 180 -12.05 -21.14 -6.30
N GLN A 181 -12.63 -21.48 -5.15
CA GLN A 181 -13.97 -21.10 -4.75
C GLN A 181 -13.89 -20.03 -3.67
N ILE A 182 -14.68 -18.96 -3.81
CA ILE A 182 -14.88 -17.99 -2.72
C ILE A 182 -15.85 -18.61 -1.73
N LEU A 183 -15.38 -18.82 -0.50
CA LEU A 183 -16.12 -19.43 0.60
C LEU A 183 -16.81 -18.39 1.47
N ASP A 184 -16.18 -17.22 1.62
CA ASP A 184 -16.72 -16.10 2.39
C ASP A 184 -16.22 -14.77 1.82
N PHE A 185 -17.00 -13.71 2.07
CA PHE A 185 -16.64 -12.33 1.79
C PHE A 185 -17.02 -11.46 2.98
N ARG A 186 -16.09 -10.60 3.40
CA ARG A 186 -16.35 -9.59 4.43
C ARG A 186 -15.79 -8.23 4.05
N ALA A 187 -16.53 -7.17 4.37
CA ALA A 187 -16.00 -5.82 4.31
C ALA A 187 -14.91 -5.63 5.37
N ARG A 188 -13.91 -4.79 5.08
CA ARG A 188 -12.78 -4.47 5.96
C ARG A 188 -12.77 -2.97 6.29
N PRO A 189 -13.74 -2.48 7.10
CA PRO A 189 -13.81 -1.07 7.45
C PRO A 189 -12.56 -0.59 8.20
N ASP A 190 -11.87 -1.49 8.91
CA ASP A 190 -10.60 -1.19 9.58
C ASP A 190 -9.46 -0.84 8.61
N ILE A 191 -9.54 -1.31 7.35
CA ILE A 191 -8.61 -0.96 6.27
C ILE A 191 -9.10 0.27 5.51
N ALA A 192 -10.42 0.40 5.28
CA ALA A 192 -10.98 1.54 4.54
C ALA A 192 -10.96 2.85 5.34
N GLN A 193 -11.19 2.80 6.66
CA GLN A 193 -11.39 4.00 7.48
C GLN A 193 -10.21 4.98 7.44
N PRO A 194 -8.92 4.56 7.54
CA PRO A 194 -7.78 5.47 7.41
C PRO A 194 -7.64 6.11 6.01
N LEU A 195 -8.30 5.53 5.00
CA LEU A 195 -8.24 5.97 3.61
C LEU A 195 -9.42 6.88 3.24
N LYS A 196 -10.44 7.01 4.10
CA LYS A 196 -11.64 7.81 3.80
C LYS A 196 -11.38 9.28 3.49
N GLN A 197 -10.26 9.83 3.93
CA GLN A 197 -9.82 11.18 3.54
C GLN A 197 -9.57 11.35 2.03
N LEU A 198 -9.45 10.23 1.28
CA LEU A 198 -9.35 10.22 -0.18
C LEU A 198 -10.72 10.29 -0.86
N GLU A 199 -11.81 10.07 -0.13
CA GLU A 199 -13.15 10.18 -0.68
C GLU A 199 -13.46 11.65 -0.97
N GLN A 200 -13.96 11.91 -2.16
CA GLN A 200 -14.23 13.26 -2.63
C GLN A 200 -15.48 13.26 -3.51
N TYR A 201 -16.23 14.35 -3.46
CA TYR A 201 -17.32 14.61 -4.39
C TYR A 201 -17.17 16.03 -4.92
N THR A 202 -17.07 16.17 -6.23
CA THR A 202 -16.92 17.45 -6.91
C THR A 202 -18.05 17.60 -7.93
N PRO A 203 -19.04 18.47 -7.70
CA PRO A 203 -20.01 18.81 -8.73
C PRO A 203 -19.28 19.57 -9.86
N MET A 204 -19.63 19.26 -11.11
CA MET A 204 -19.07 19.91 -12.29
C MET A 204 -20.21 20.47 -13.16
N PRO A 205 -19.95 21.48 -14.00
CA PRO A 205 -20.92 21.86 -15.04
C PRO A 205 -21.27 20.64 -15.88
N LEU A 206 -22.56 20.31 -15.97
CA LEU A 206 -23.07 19.14 -16.71
C LEU A 206 -22.52 17.80 -16.20
N GLY A 207 -22.21 17.65 -14.92
CA GLY A 207 -21.68 16.37 -14.43
C GLY A 207 -21.29 16.34 -12.96
N ASP A 208 -20.64 15.25 -12.58
CA ASP A 208 -20.05 15.06 -11.26
C ASP A 208 -18.80 14.17 -11.33
N MET A 209 -17.90 14.37 -10.38
CA MET A 209 -16.78 13.47 -10.11
C MET A 209 -16.89 12.97 -8.67
N ARG A 210 -16.90 11.65 -8.50
CA ARG A 210 -16.94 10.99 -7.20
C ARG A 210 -15.75 10.06 -7.04
N THR A 211 -15.03 10.23 -5.94
CA THR A 211 -14.01 9.31 -5.46
C THR A 211 -14.49 8.63 -4.19
N TRP A 212 -14.39 7.30 -4.11
CA TRP A 212 -14.74 6.54 -2.90
C TRP A 212 -13.73 5.43 -2.63
N VAL A 213 -13.71 4.95 -1.38
CA VAL A 213 -12.80 3.87 -0.96
C VAL A 213 -13.61 2.66 -0.51
N GLU A 214 -13.19 1.49 -0.98
CA GLU A 214 -13.69 0.21 -0.48
C GLU A 214 -12.53 -0.68 -0.05
N ALA A 215 -12.74 -1.46 0.99
CA ALA A 215 -11.82 -2.52 1.37
C ALA A 215 -12.60 -3.75 1.81
N ALA A 216 -12.12 -4.92 1.42
CA ALA A 216 -12.76 -6.19 1.73
C ALA A 216 -11.72 -7.31 1.79
N GLU A 217 -12.19 -8.45 2.24
CA GLU A 217 -11.45 -9.69 2.31
C GLU A 217 -12.32 -10.84 1.84
N VAL A 218 -11.75 -11.75 1.04
CA VAL A 218 -12.36 -13.03 0.70
C VAL A 218 -11.60 -14.16 1.37
N LEU A 219 -12.33 -15.18 1.82
CA LEU A 219 -11.77 -16.49 2.12
C LEU A 219 -11.98 -17.36 0.90
N ILE A 220 -10.90 -17.95 0.39
CA ILE A 220 -10.95 -18.84 -0.78
C ILE A 220 -10.48 -20.24 -0.41
N GLY A 221 -11.02 -21.23 -1.13
CA GLY A 221 -10.64 -22.63 -1.06
C GLY A 221 -10.21 -23.15 -2.41
N TYR A 222 -9.11 -23.91 -2.47
CA TYR A 222 -8.61 -24.50 -3.72
C TYR A 222 -7.75 -25.73 -3.44
N GLN A 223 -7.43 -26.49 -4.49
CA GLN A 223 -6.50 -27.60 -4.43
C GLN A 223 -5.10 -27.14 -4.85
N HIS A 224 -4.09 -27.51 -4.08
CA HIS A 224 -2.68 -27.29 -4.42
C HIS A 224 -1.91 -28.57 -4.16
N GLU A 225 -1.33 -29.15 -5.21
CA GLU A 225 -0.55 -30.40 -5.11
C GLU A 225 -1.32 -31.53 -4.39
N GLY A 226 -2.62 -31.65 -4.68
CA GLY A 226 -3.51 -32.65 -4.08
C GLY A 226 -3.95 -32.36 -2.64
N ARG A 227 -3.59 -31.20 -2.08
CA ARG A 227 -3.99 -30.76 -0.74
C ARG A 227 -5.03 -29.64 -0.82
N ALA A 228 -6.05 -29.76 0.02
CA ALA A 228 -7.02 -28.70 0.20
C ALA A 228 -6.36 -27.53 0.94
N MET A 229 -6.45 -26.35 0.34
CA MET A 229 -5.88 -25.11 0.87
C MET A 229 -6.99 -24.11 1.22
N ARG A 230 -6.68 -23.26 2.18
CA ARG A 230 -7.43 -22.04 2.50
C ARG A 230 -6.51 -20.84 2.36
N GLU A 231 -7.03 -19.77 1.77
CA GLU A 231 -6.32 -18.51 1.65
C GLU A 231 -7.26 -17.35 1.97
N THR A 232 -6.85 -16.48 2.87
CA THR A 232 -7.52 -15.19 3.08
C THR A 232 -6.84 -14.16 2.19
N VAL A 233 -7.62 -13.36 1.47
CA VAL A 233 -7.11 -12.33 0.57
C VAL A 233 -7.83 -11.00 0.82
N ALA A 234 -7.08 -10.00 1.28
CA ALA A 234 -7.57 -8.66 1.58
C ALA A 234 -6.99 -7.62 0.62
N ALA A 235 -7.83 -6.69 0.17
CA ALA A 235 -7.43 -5.56 -0.65
C ALA A 235 -8.25 -4.31 -0.32
N ALA A 236 -7.69 -3.16 -0.64
CA ALA A 236 -8.38 -1.87 -0.63
C ALA A 236 -8.23 -1.19 -1.99
N ALA A 237 -9.30 -0.58 -2.47
CA ALA A 237 -9.35 0.12 -3.74
C ALA A 237 -9.89 1.53 -3.57
N VAL A 238 -9.30 2.45 -4.31
CA VAL A 238 -9.82 3.80 -4.54
C VAL A 238 -10.44 3.79 -5.92
N PHE A 239 -11.70 4.17 -6.00
CA PHE A 239 -12.43 4.31 -7.25
C PHE A 239 -12.68 5.79 -7.52
N SER A 240 -12.54 6.21 -8.77
CA SER A 240 -12.93 7.54 -9.22
C SER A 240 -13.82 7.43 -10.45
N LEU A 241 -15.06 7.89 -10.33
CA LEU A 241 -16.06 7.91 -11.38
C LEU A 241 -16.34 9.36 -11.77
N MET A 242 -16.16 9.66 -13.04
CA MET A 242 -16.58 10.91 -13.66
C MET A 242 -17.81 10.65 -14.53
N ARG A 243 -18.87 11.43 -14.29
CA ARG A 243 -20.09 11.41 -15.09
C ARG A 243 -20.27 12.75 -15.78
N MET A 244 -20.45 12.71 -17.09
CA MET A 244 -20.79 13.87 -17.91
C MET A 244 -22.16 13.65 -18.53
N GLN A 245 -23.06 14.61 -18.34
CA GLN A 245 -24.34 14.68 -19.03
C GLN A 245 -24.11 14.92 -20.52
N GLY A 246 -24.89 14.23 -21.34
CA GLY A 246 -24.85 14.42 -22.77
C GLY A 246 -25.38 15.80 -23.15
N MET A 247 -24.78 16.41 -24.18
CA MET A 247 -25.24 17.67 -24.76
C MET A 247 -25.92 17.41 -26.11
N ALA A 248 -27.01 18.13 -26.39
CA ALA A 248 -27.63 18.20 -27.72
C ALA A 248 -27.77 16.84 -28.44
N GLY A 249 -28.44 15.86 -27.82
CA GLY A 249 -28.70 14.55 -28.42
C GLY A 249 -27.56 13.53 -28.28
N MET A 250 -26.43 13.89 -27.70
CA MET A 250 -25.36 12.95 -27.36
C MET A 250 -25.70 12.16 -26.07
N PRO A 251 -25.30 10.88 -25.95
CA PRO A 251 -25.49 10.12 -24.72
C PRO A 251 -24.61 10.64 -23.58
N SER A 252 -25.00 10.33 -22.34
CA SER A 252 -24.14 10.58 -21.17
C SER A 252 -22.87 9.73 -21.22
N SER A 253 -21.79 10.27 -20.65
CA SER A 253 -20.49 9.61 -20.61
C SER A 253 -20.11 9.30 -19.17
N GLU A 254 -19.62 8.09 -18.93
CA GLU A 254 -19.05 7.67 -17.68
C GLU A 254 -17.61 7.23 -17.91
N PHE A 255 -16.73 7.64 -17.00
CA PHE A 255 -15.33 7.23 -16.97
C PHE A 255 -14.99 6.82 -15.55
N LEU A 256 -14.66 5.54 -15.37
CA LEU A 256 -14.21 4.97 -14.12
C LEU A 256 -12.71 4.72 -14.17
N THR A 257 -12.02 5.03 -13.09
CA THR A 257 -10.69 4.50 -12.79
C THR A 257 -10.74 3.79 -11.44
N GLY A 258 -10.05 2.66 -11.34
CA GLY A 258 -9.86 1.94 -10.09
C GLY A 258 -8.39 1.70 -9.86
N VAL A 259 -7.93 1.90 -8.63
CA VAL A 259 -6.56 1.63 -8.20
C VAL A 259 -6.61 0.88 -6.88
N THR A 260 -5.94 -0.27 -6.78
CA THR A 260 -5.73 -0.96 -5.51
C THR A 260 -4.41 -0.56 -4.87
N LEU A 261 -4.43 -0.48 -3.54
CA LEU A 261 -3.20 -0.53 -2.74
C LEU A 261 -2.60 -1.94 -2.82
N PRO A 262 -1.31 -2.13 -2.48
CA PRO A 262 -0.77 -3.46 -2.30
C PRO A 262 -1.66 -4.26 -1.34
N GLY A 263 -2.09 -5.43 -1.82
CA GLY A 263 -2.97 -6.28 -1.04
C GLY A 263 -2.19 -7.27 -0.19
N PHE A 264 -2.92 -8.05 0.61
CA PHE A 264 -2.35 -9.05 1.50
C PHE A 264 -3.09 -10.36 1.34
N ALA A 265 -2.36 -11.45 1.20
CA ALA A 265 -2.90 -12.79 1.29
C ALA A 265 -2.12 -13.65 2.28
N MET A 266 -2.81 -14.56 2.96
CA MET A 266 -2.17 -15.63 3.74
C MET A 266 -2.85 -16.96 3.41
N ARG A 267 -2.04 -17.97 3.10
CA ARG A 267 -2.49 -19.33 2.80
C ARG A 267 -1.97 -20.35 3.81
N ALA A 268 -2.73 -21.41 3.99
CA ALA A 268 -2.40 -22.59 4.78
C ALA A 268 -3.22 -23.80 4.29
N PRO A 269 -2.87 -25.04 4.69
CA PRO A 269 -3.77 -26.19 4.54
C PRO A 269 -5.15 -25.94 5.18
N ASP A 270 -6.17 -26.64 4.67
CA ASP A 270 -7.51 -26.56 5.24
C ASP A 270 -7.53 -26.95 6.71
N GLY A 271 -8.23 -26.17 7.54
CA GLY A 271 -8.22 -26.29 9.00
C GLY A 271 -7.02 -25.66 9.73
N GLU A 272 -5.98 -25.20 9.01
CA GLU A 272 -4.75 -24.68 9.61
C GLU A 272 -4.53 -23.17 9.43
N LEU A 273 -5.43 -22.47 8.71
CA LEU A 273 -5.34 -21.02 8.50
C LEU A 273 -5.66 -20.24 9.80
N ASP A 274 -4.63 -19.64 10.42
CA ASP A 274 -4.79 -18.76 11.57
C ASP A 274 -4.99 -17.29 11.15
N PHE A 275 -6.24 -16.82 11.22
CA PHE A 275 -6.60 -15.43 10.91
C PHE A 275 -5.96 -14.39 11.86
N ARG A 276 -5.65 -14.75 13.11
CA ARG A 276 -4.97 -13.84 14.04
C ARG A 276 -3.53 -13.64 13.64
N LEU A 277 -2.85 -14.71 13.21
CA LEU A 277 -1.51 -14.62 12.66
C LEU A 277 -1.50 -13.81 11.36
N ALA A 278 -2.44 -14.05 10.46
CA ALA A 278 -2.61 -13.29 9.22
C ALA A 278 -2.71 -11.79 9.49
N GLU A 279 -3.58 -11.41 10.43
CA GLU A 279 -3.80 -10.01 10.78
C GLU A 279 -2.60 -9.39 11.52
N LEU A 280 -1.91 -10.16 12.38
CA LEU A 280 -0.69 -9.72 13.04
C LEU A 280 0.40 -9.40 12.00
N ILE A 281 0.66 -10.31 11.06
CA ILE A 281 1.64 -10.10 10.00
C ILE A 281 1.27 -8.86 9.17
N ARG A 282 0.01 -8.77 8.72
CA ARG A 282 -0.48 -7.62 7.93
C ARG A 282 -0.28 -6.29 8.64
N ARG A 283 -0.58 -6.21 9.94
CA ARG A 283 -0.44 -4.98 10.75
C ARG A 283 1.00 -4.68 11.17
N SER A 284 1.90 -5.66 11.09
CA SER A 284 3.29 -5.49 11.49
C SER A 284 4.13 -4.64 10.53
N GLY A 285 3.58 -4.34 9.34
CA GLY A 285 4.23 -3.52 8.32
C GLY A 285 4.61 -2.14 8.87
N GLN A 286 5.91 -1.84 8.86
CA GLN A 286 6.47 -0.55 9.26
C GLN A 286 7.24 0.04 8.08
N PRO A 287 6.63 0.96 7.33
CA PRO A 287 7.30 1.63 6.23
C PRO A 287 8.52 2.41 6.72
N ASN A 288 9.58 2.45 5.90
CA ASN A 288 10.77 3.24 6.21
C ASN A 288 10.55 4.71 5.81
N PRO A 289 10.58 5.67 6.75
CA PRO A 289 10.38 7.09 6.45
C PRO A 289 11.39 7.66 5.45
N GLN A 290 12.64 7.16 5.46
CA GLN A 290 13.67 7.62 4.53
C GLN A 290 13.35 7.19 3.09
N TRP A 291 12.92 5.93 2.91
CA TRP A 291 12.51 5.44 1.61
C TRP A 291 11.26 6.17 1.11
N GLN A 292 10.28 6.42 1.99
CA GLN A 292 9.09 7.21 1.65
C GLN A 292 9.44 8.64 1.22
N ALA A 293 10.35 9.31 1.92
CA ALA A 293 10.80 10.64 1.53
C ALA A 293 11.45 10.65 0.13
N ARG A 294 12.23 9.60 -0.19
CA ARG A 294 12.88 9.44 -1.50
C ARG A 294 11.88 9.18 -2.61
N ILE A 295 10.86 8.34 -2.38
CA ILE A 295 9.74 8.15 -3.30
C ILE A 295 8.96 9.45 -3.49
N ALA A 296 8.68 10.20 -2.42
CA ALA A 296 7.98 11.48 -2.53
C ALA A 296 8.77 12.50 -3.38
N GLN A 297 10.10 12.49 -3.28
CA GLN A 297 10.98 13.29 -4.14
C GLN A 297 10.93 12.82 -5.60
N HIS A 298 11.04 11.51 -5.84
CA HIS A 298 10.93 10.91 -7.17
C HIS A 298 9.61 11.29 -7.86
N ASN A 299 8.48 11.08 -7.18
CA ASN A 299 7.15 11.40 -7.71
C ASN A 299 6.98 12.90 -8.01
N LYS A 300 7.59 13.79 -7.21
CA LYS A 300 7.60 15.23 -7.49
C LYS A 300 8.39 15.58 -8.75
N GLN A 301 9.50 14.90 -9.01
CA GLN A 301 10.33 15.13 -10.19
C GLN A 301 9.64 14.62 -11.46
N GLU A 302 9.03 13.44 -11.40
CA GLU A 302 8.27 12.89 -12.54
C GLU A 302 7.07 13.76 -12.92
N LYS A 303 6.38 14.34 -11.93
CA LYS A 303 5.32 15.33 -12.19
C LYS A 303 5.80 16.61 -12.88
N LYS A 304 7.08 17.00 -12.74
CA LYS A 304 7.62 18.20 -13.41
C LYS A 304 8.04 17.95 -14.86
N LYS A 305 8.19 16.68 -15.26
CA LYS A 305 8.60 16.30 -16.62
C LYS A 305 7.41 16.13 -17.58
N LYS A 306 6.19 16.02 -17.03
CA LYS A 306 4.92 15.95 -17.77
C LYS A 306 4.29 17.33 -17.82
#